data_AF-A0A0U3ACF1-F1
#
_entry.id   AF-A0A0U3ACF1-F1
#
_cell.length_a   1.000
_cell.length_b   1.000
_cell.length_c   1.000
_cell.angle_alpha   90.00
_cell.angle_beta   90.00
_cell.angle_gamma   90.00
#
_symmetry.space_group_name_H-M   'P 1'
#
loop_
_entity.id
_entity.type
_entity.pdbx_description
1 polymer ?
#
loop_
_entity_poly.entity_id
_entity_poly.type
_entity_poly.pdbx_seq_one_letter_code
_entity_poly.pdbx_strand_id
1 'polypeptide(L)'
;IRLVTNNLPPQGTEKVVLNVNLDGRTEVSETPFDINNPVETSDFVNTVNIFDSQGNKHNMTTYFKRLASDEGISWEWHSTVDGKEVTDGDGQALKEVGKGVVKFDPKGNLLSEESEDLGANFTKGATPGQKIELDFGKNMLTEKGNGVGASTSVAAASITVFHSQNGFEAGNIKSIKIDLDGKLKGYYTNGVERTLGALALATFENVDGLMKAGRNQFYATQESGDPRIGQPQTGT
;
A
#
# COMPACT_ATOMS: atom_id res chain seq x y z
N ILE A 1 -13.29 26.67 -10.21
CA ILE A 1 -12.70 25.60 -9.36
C ILE A 1 -11.82 26.28 -8.32
N ARG A 2 -12.10 26.09 -7.02
CA ARG A 2 -11.19 26.55 -5.97
C ARG A 2 -10.18 25.43 -5.70
N LEU A 3 -8.91 25.70 -5.96
CA LEU A 3 -7.85 24.74 -5.69
C LEU A 3 -7.37 24.96 -4.27
N VAL A 4 -7.52 23.93 -3.45
CA VAL A 4 -6.88 23.88 -2.14
C VAL A 4 -5.47 23.35 -2.38
N THR A 5 -4.51 24.26 -2.54
CA THR A 5 -3.07 23.94 -2.72
C THR A 5 -2.39 23.68 -1.38
N ASN A 6 -3.08 22.98 -0.46
CA ASN A 6 -2.50 22.66 0.84
C ASN A 6 -1.44 21.56 0.68
N ASN A 7 -0.55 21.49 1.67
CA ASN A 7 0.38 20.37 1.77
C ASN A 7 -0.42 19.07 1.86
N LEU A 8 0.01 18.07 1.11
CA LEU A 8 -0.49 16.70 1.26
C LEU A 8 0.00 16.20 2.63
N PRO A 9 -0.91 15.91 3.58
CA PRO A 9 -0.51 15.35 4.86
C PRO A 9 0.18 14.00 4.66
N PRO A 10 1.03 13.57 5.61
CA PRO A 10 1.63 12.26 5.58
C PRO A 10 0.55 11.17 5.67
N GLN A 11 0.90 9.97 5.24
CA GLN A 11 0.09 8.78 5.43
C GLN A 11 0.96 7.71 6.09
N GLY A 12 0.52 7.21 7.24
CA GLY A 12 1.16 6.05 7.85
C GLY A 12 0.96 4.83 6.97
N THR A 13 1.95 3.94 6.93
CA THR A 13 1.84 2.66 6.24
C THR A 13 0.73 1.84 6.88
N GLU A 14 -0.24 1.41 6.07
CA GLU A 14 -1.31 0.49 6.47
C GLU A 14 -1.10 -0.89 5.84
N LYS A 15 -0.36 -0.95 4.72
CA LYS A 15 -0.13 -2.17 3.96
C LYS A 15 1.28 -2.22 3.37
N VAL A 16 1.93 -3.36 3.54
CA VAL A 16 3.19 -3.74 2.89
C VAL A 16 2.91 -4.94 1.99
N VAL A 17 3.20 -4.81 0.69
CA VAL A 17 3.21 -5.94 -0.23
C VAL A 17 4.61 -6.50 -0.25
N LEU A 18 4.77 -7.79 0.03
CA LEU A 18 6.04 -8.48 0.06
C LEU A 18 5.96 -9.76 -0.76
N ASN A 19 6.64 -9.78 -1.91
CA ASN A 19 6.78 -10.97 -2.73
C ASN A 19 8.19 -11.52 -2.55
N VAL A 20 8.26 -12.73 -2.00
CA VAL A 20 9.51 -13.44 -1.75
C VAL A 20 9.49 -14.79 -2.46
N ASN A 21 10.67 -15.29 -2.81
CA ASN A 21 10.87 -16.73 -2.94
C ASN A 21 11.55 -17.19 -1.66
N LEU A 22 11.02 -18.23 -1.01
CA LEU A 22 11.64 -18.89 0.15
C LEU A 22 12.15 -20.26 -0.28
N ASP A 23 13.42 -20.60 0.01
CA ASP A 23 14.02 -21.85 -0.48
C ASP A 23 13.29 -23.07 0.04
N GLY A 24 12.57 -23.75 -0.85
CA GLY A 24 11.75 -24.90 -0.55
C GLY A 24 12.51 -26.08 0.05
N ARG A 25 13.85 -26.09 -0.10
CA ARG A 25 14.76 -27.13 0.41
C ARG A 25 15.30 -26.84 1.82
N THR A 26 14.93 -25.71 2.41
CA THR A 26 15.33 -25.37 3.78
C THR A 26 14.84 -26.44 4.74
N GLU A 27 15.75 -26.97 5.54
CA GLU A 27 15.44 -27.98 6.56
C GLU A 27 14.63 -27.34 7.68
N VAL A 28 13.73 -28.11 8.28
CA VAL A 28 12.94 -27.63 9.43
C VAL A 28 13.85 -27.55 10.66
N SER A 29 13.80 -26.41 11.36
CA SER A 29 14.45 -26.23 12.66
C SER A 29 13.44 -26.37 13.80
N GLU A 30 13.73 -27.25 14.76
CA GLU A 30 12.95 -27.40 16.01
C GLU A 30 13.12 -26.21 16.96
N THR A 31 14.09 -25.33 16.70
CA THR A 31 14.33 -24.15 17.55
C THR A 31 13.23 -23.11 17.30
N PRO A 32 12.41 -22.73 18.31
CA PRO A 32 11.37 -21.72 18.12
C PRO A 32 11.97 -20.36 17.74
N PHE A 33 11.18 -19.50 17.08
CA PHE A 33 11.58 -18.12 16.85
C PHE A 33 11.82 -17.39 18.20
N ASP A 34 12.94 -16.69 18.33
CA ASP A 34 13.26 -15.85 19.48
C ASP A 34 13.49 -14.41 19.01
N ILE A 35 12.61 -13.50 19.42
CA ILE A 35 12.71 -12.08 19.10
C ILE A 35 13.98 -11.40 19.64
N ASN A 36 14.63 -11.98 20.65
CA ASN A 36 15.90 -11.48 21.18
C ASN A 36 17.11 -11.98 20.39
N ASN A 37 16.94 -13.02 19.56
CA ASN A 37 17.96 -13.56 18.67
C ASN A 37 17.39 -13.89 17.28
N PRO A 38 16.70 -12.94 16.62
CA PRO A 38 15.77 -13.28 15.53
C PRO A 38 16.50 -13.74 14.27
N VAL A 39 17.73 -13.28 14.04
CA VAL A 39 18.53 -13.66 12.87
C VAL A 39 18.99 -15.11 12.96
N GLU A 40 19.42 -15.57 14.13
CA GLU A 40 19.92 -16.94 14.31
C GLU A 40 18.77 -17.95 14.41
N THR A 41 17.56 -17.51 14.81
CA THR A 41 16.36 -18.34 14.88
C THR A 41 15.46 -18.19 13.65
N SER A 42 15.99 -17.74 12.51
CA SER A 42 15.24 -17.60 11.25
C SER A 42 16.12 -17.94 10.05
N ASP A 43 15.48 -18.38 8.97
CA ASP A 43 16.17 -18.86 7.77
C ASP A 43 16.29 -17.77 6.70
N PHE A 44 15.42 -16.76 6.75
CA PHE A 44 15.44 -15.64 5.82
C PHE A 44 14.95 -14.35 6.48
N VAL A 45 15.50 -13.22 6.06
CA VAL A 45 15.16 -11.90 6.60
C VAL A 45 14.98 -10.90 5.46
N ASN A 46 13.96 -10.05 5.59
CA ASN A 46 13.71 -8.91 4.72
C ASN A 46 13.50 -7.65 5.56
N THR A 47 13.82 -6.47 5.01
CA THR A 47 13.54 -5.18 5.67
C THR A 47 12.94 -4.21 4.67
N VAL A 48 11.85 -3.55 5.07
CA VAL A 48 11.13 -2.53 4.31
C VAL A 48 11.04 -1.25 5.12
N ASN A 49 11.24 -0.10 4.47
CA ASN A 49 10.99 1.20 5.09
C ASN A 49 9.48 1.47 5.12
N ILE A 50 8.95 1.76 6.30
CA ILE A 50 7.55 2.13 6.53
C ILE A 50 7.47 3.55 7.09
N PHE A 51 6.26 4.11 7.15
CA PHE A 51 5.99 5.45 7.64
C PHE A 51 4.99 5.43 8.79
N ASP A 52 5.20 6.25 9.81
CA ASP A 52 4.19 6.50 10.84
C ASP A 52 3.12 7.52 10.37
N SER A 53 2.10 7.75 11.19
CA SER A 53 1.04 8.72 10.86
C SER A 53 1.49 10.18 10.77
N GLN A 54 2.71 10.51 11.21
CA GLN A 54 3.33 11.85 11.08
C GLN A 54 4.31 11.91 9.90
N GLY A 55 4.55 10.80 9.20
CA GLY A 55 5.45 10.69 8.08
C GLY A 55 6.92 10.44 8.46
N ASN A 56 7.22 10.08 9.71
CA ASN A 56 8.55 9.61 10.08
C ASN A 56 8.79 8.23 9.50
N LYS A 57 10.02 7.97 9.06
CA LYS A 57 10.43 6.67 8.49
C LYS A 57 10.88 5.73 9.61
N HIS A 58 10.44 4.48 9.53
CA HIS A 58 10.86 3.38 10.39
C HIS A 58 11.27 2.17 9.55
N ASN A 59 12.12 1.32 10.10
CA ASN A 59 12.47 0.03 9.48
C ASN A 59 11.56 -1.06 10.04
N MET A 60 10.84 -1.74 9.16
CA MET A 60 10.11 -2.97 9.49
C MET A 60 10.90 -4.16 8.95
N THR A 61 11.32 -5.05 9.83
CA THR A 61 12.08 -6.26 9.48
C THR A 61 11.21 -7.49 9.67
N THR A 62 11.03 -8.26 8.60
CA THR A 62 10.29 -9.52 8.60
C THR A 62 11.27 -10.68 8.56
N TYR A 63 11.14 -11.57 9.52
CA TYR A 63 11.88 -12.82 9.65
C TYR A 63 11.00 -13.98 9.23
N PHE A 64 11.55 -14.93 8.49
CA PHE A 64 10.88 -16.15 8.06
C PHE A 64 11.60 -17.35 8.62
N LYS A 65 10.83 -18.28 9.18
CA LYS A 65 11.34 -19.55 9.65
C LYS A 65 10.53 -20.70 9.08
N ARG A 66 11.22 -21.75 8.65
CA ARG A 66 10.60 -22.95 8.10
C ARG A 66 9.87 -23.73 9.19
N LEU A 67 8.63 -24.11 8.90
CA LEU A 67 7.83 -24.97 9.77
C LEU A 67 7.72 -26.38 9.21
N ALA A 68 7.58 -27.36 10.11
CA ALA A 68 7.04 -28.67 9.76
C ALA A 68 5.60 -28.52 9.24
N SER A 69 5.27 -29.27 8.19
CA SER A 69 3.95 -29.26 7.58
C SER A 69 3.55 -30.68 7.20
N ASP A 70 2.31 -31.05 7.50
CA ASP A 70 1.76 -32.36 7.10
C ASP A 70 1.56 -32.45 5.58
N GLU A 71 1.28 -31.30 4.94
CA GLU A 71 1.13 -31.16 3.49
C GLU A 71 1.85 -29.89 2.99
N GLY A 72 2.52 -30.00 1.84
CA GLY A 72 3.16 -28.86 1.18
C GLY A 72 4.33 -28.25 1.96
N ILE A 73 4.44 -26.93 1.91
CA ILE A 73 5.54 -26.17 2.50
C ILE A 73 4.94 -25.04 3.35
N SER A 74 5.36 -24.93 4.62
CA SER A 74 4.85 -23.91 5.54
C SER A 74 5.98 -23.10 6.16
N TRP A 75 5.75 -21.80 6.31
CA TRP A 75 6.69 -20.87 6.92
C TRP A 75 5.97 -19.98 7.93
N GLU A 76 6.52 -19.85 9.13
CA GLU A 76 6.13 -18.78 10.06
C GLU A 76 6.89 -17.51 9.71
N TRP A 77 6.24 -16.37 9.90
CA TRP A 77 6.86 -15.07 9.74
C TRP A 77 6.56 -14.18 10.94
N HIS A 78 7.55 -13.36 11.29
CA HIS A 78 7.49 -12.41 12.39
C HIS A 78 8.03 -11.07 11.91
N SER A 79 7.22 -10.03 12.02
CA SER A 79 7.60 -8.68 11.64
C SER A 79 7.85 -7.83 12.87
N THR A 80 8.94 -7.07 12.85
CA THR A 80 9.40 -6.27 13.98
C THR A 80 9.80 -4.86 13.56
N VAL A 81 9.80 -3.95 14.53
CA VAL A 81 10.38 -2.60 14.43
C VAL A 81 11.33 -2.37 15.61
N ASP A 82 12.11 -1.30 15.58
CA ASP A 82 12.98 -0.92 16.70
C ASP A 82 12.14 -0.61 17.95
N GLY A 83 12.39 -1.35 19.03
CA GLY A 83 11.67 -1.20 20.30
C GLY A 83 11.88 0.16 20.97
N LYS A 84 12.94 0.90 20.60
CA LYS A 84 13.19 2.28 21.08
C LYS A 84 12.35 3.33 20.37
N GLU A 85 11.84 3.01 19.18
CA GLU A 85 11.04 3.93 18.37
C GLU A 85 9.55 3.87 18.70
N VAL A 86 9.15 2.92 19.54
CA VAL A 86 7.78 2.70 19.99
C VAL A 86 7.64 2.87 21.50
N THR A 87 6.47 3.31 21.97
CA THR A 87 6.19 3.46 23.40
C THR A 87 5.78 2.15 24.07
N ASP A 88 5.34 1.17 23.29
CA ASP A 88 4.89 -0.15 23.73
C ASP A 88 5.92 -1.25 23.45
N GLY A 89 7.20 -0.86 23.31
CA GLY A 89 8.33 -1.78 23.17
C GLY A 89 8.77 -2.43 24.48
N ASP A 90 8.19 -2.03 25.63
CA ASP A 90 8.45 -2.60 26.97
C ASP A 90 9.94 -2.73 27.35
N GLY A 91 10.78 -1.82 26.83
CA GLY A 91 12.23 -1.80 27.05
C GLY A 91 13.01 -2.86 26.26
N GLN A 92 12.36 -3.61 25.39
CA GLN A 92 12.99 -4.57 24.49
C GLN A 92 13.69 -3.87 23.32
N ALA A 93 14.69 -4.55 22.73
CA ALA A 93 15.41 -4.02 21.57
C ALA A 93 14.53 -3.99 20.31
N LEU A 94 13.60 -4.95 20.18
CA LEU A 94 12.67 -5.07 19.08
C LEU A 94 11.24 -5.19 19.62
N LYS A 95 10.29 -4.67 18.84
CA LYS A 95 8.86 -4.85 19.07
C LYS A 95 8.27 -5.64 17.91
N GLU A 96 7.57 -6.73 18.20
CA GLU A 96 6.76 -7.45 17.21
C GLU A 96 5.52 -6.63 16.87
N VAL A 97 5.29 -6.44 15.56
CA VAL A 97 4.17 -5.63 15.01
C VAL A 97 3.18 -6.45 14.20
N GLY A 98 3.57 -7.66 13.82
CA GLY A 98 2.71 -8.62 13.17
C GLY A 98 3.41 -9.97 13.05
N LYS A 99 2.62 -11.03 12.92
CA LYS A 99 3.10 -12.39 12.73
C LYS A 99 2.10 -13.22 11.97
N GLY A 100 2.52 -14.38 11.48
CA GLY A 100 1.62 -15.25 10.77
C GLY A 100 2.28 -16.48 10.18
N VAL A 101 1.52 -17.20 9.37
CA VAL A 101 1.97 -18.39 8.65
C VAL A 101 1.57 -18.28 7.20
N VAL A 102 2.51 -18.55 6.29
CA VAL A 102 2.26 -18.70 4.86
C VAL A 102 2.44 -20.16 4.47
N LYS A 103 1.47 -20.69 3.73
CA LYS A 103 1.43 -22.09 3.29
C LYS A 103 1.47 -22.14 1.77
N PHE A 104 2.27 -23.04 1.23
CA PHE A 104 2.47 -23.24 -0.20
C PHE A 104 2.12 -24.67 -0.61
N ASP A 105 1.67 -24.83 -1.86
CA ASP A 105 1.42 -26.14 -2.45
C ASP A 105 2.74 -26.87 -2.73
N PRO A 106 2.72 -28.17 -3.04
CA PRO A 106 3.93 -28.91 -3.41
C PRO A 106 4.67 -28.38 -4.65
N LYS A 107 4.06 -27.47 -5.43
CA LYS A 107 4.67 -26.79 -6.58
C LYS A 107 5.29 -25.44 -6.19
N GLY A 108 5.15 -25.00 -4.94
CA GLY A 108 5.67 -23.76 -4.40
C GLY A 108 4.77 -22.53 -4.59
N ASN A 109 3.50 -22.70 -4.99
CA ASN A 109 2.55 -21.59 -5.13
C ASN A 109 1.87 -21.27 -3.79
N LEU A 110 1.60 -20.00 -3.52
CA LEU A 110 0.93 -19.55 -2.29
C LEU A 110 -0.51 -20.09 -2.20
N LEU A 111 -0.75 -21.00 -1.24
CA LEU A 111 -2.06 -21.58 -0.98
C LEU A 111 -2.90 -20.70 -0.07
N SER A 112 -2.32 -20.31 1.07
CA SER A 112 -2.99 -19.49 2.08
C SER A 112 -1.99 -18.71 2.91
N GLU A 113 -2.50 -17.68 3.54
CA GLU A 113 -1.81 -16.86 4.52
C GLU A 113 -2.74 -16.66 5.72
N GLU A 114 -2.16 -16.76 6.92
CA GLU A 114 -2.79 -16.43 8.18
C GLU A 114 -1.95 -15.33 8.80
N SER A 115 -2.57 -14.21 9.20
CA SER A 115 -1.89 -13.05 9.75
C SER A 115 -2.57 -12.53 11.01
N GLU A 116 -1.76 -12.05 11.94
CA GLU A 116 -2.18 -11.32 13.14
C GLU A 116 -1.43 -9.98 13.18
N ASP A 117 -2.18 -8.88 12.96
CA ASP A 117 -1.65 -7.53 13.04
C ASP A 117 -1.72 -7.00 14.48
N LEU A 118 -0.57 -6.94 15.15
CA LEU A 118 -0.45 -6.54 16.55
C LEU A 118 -0.46 -5.01 16.73
N GLY A 119 -0.01 -4.29 15.69
CA GLY A 119 0.08 -2.83 15.68
C GLY A 119 1.29 -2.27 16.45
N ALA A 120 1.59 -1.00 16.24
CA ALA A 120 2.71 -0.29 16.87
C ALA A 120 2.29 1.09 17.37
N ASN A 121 2.82 1.49 18.53
CA ASN A 121 2.66 2.86 19.05
C ASN A 121 3.96 3.63 18.84
N PHE A 122 4.18 4.12 17.62
CA PHE A 122 5.35 4.94 17.32
C PHE A 122 5.42 6.20 18.20
N THR A 123 6.65 6.59 18.54
CA THR A 123 6.92 7.75 19.39
C THR A 123 6.70 9.08 18.63
N LYS A 124 7.04 10.22 19.25
CA LYS A 124 7.05 11.55 18.61
C LYS A 124 5.69 12.03 18.07
N GLY A 125 4.58 11.57 18.67
CA GLY A 125 3.24 12.09 18.38
C GLY A 125 2.53 11.38 17.22
N ALA A 126 3.02 10.22 16.79
CA ALA A 126 2.25 9.33 15.93
C ALA A 126 0.96 8.84 16.62
N THR A 127 -0.06 8.58 15.83
CA THR A 127 -1.32 7.99 16.30
C THR A 127 -1.04 6.58 16.80
N PRO A 128 -1.40 6.24 18.06
CA PRO A 128 -1.21 4.90 18.59
C PRO A 128 -2.02 3.84 17.83
N GLY A 129 -1.53 2.60 17.84
CA GLY A 129 -2.22 1.43 17.33
C GLY A 129 -2.16 1.29 15.82
N GLN A 130 -1.11 1.82 15.16
CA GLN A 130 -0.95 1.68 13.72
C GLN A 130 -0.72 0.22 13.36
N LYS A 131 -1.70 -0.39 12.69
CA LYS A 131 -1.61 -1.75 12.15
C LYS A 131 -1.09 -1.72 10.72
N ILE A 132 -0.25 -2.69 10.40
CA ILE A 132 0.36 -2.84 9.07
C ILE A 132 0.06 -4.25 8.59
N GLU A 133 -0.81 -4.34 7.58
CA GLU A 133 -1.10 -5.59 6.88
C GLU A 133 0.11 -6.00 6.03
N LEU A 134 0.56 -7.24 6.17
CA LEU A 134 1.59 -7.82 5.30
C LEU A 134 0.92 -8.74 4.27
N ASP A 135 1.01 -8.37 3.00
CA ASP A 135 0.37 -9.04 1.87
C ASP A 135 1.42 -9.80 1.05
N PHE A 136 1.29 -11.11 0.94
CA PHE A 136 2.21 -11.97 0.18
C PHE A 136 1.78 -12.18 -1.27
N GLY A 137 0.73 -11.50 -1.73
CA GLY A 137 0.06 -11.65 -3.00
C GLY A 137 -1.14 -12.58 -2.90
N LYS A 138 -1.93 -12.64 -3.97
CA LYS A 138 -3.23 -13.35 -3.95
C LYS A 138 -3.05 -14.84 -3.70
N ASN A 139 -3.62 -15.33 -2.61
CA ASN A 139 -3.59 -16.75 -2.27
C ASN A 139 -4.62 -17.58 -3.04
N MET A 140 -4.33 -18.86 -3.28
CA MET A 140 -5.16 -19.72 -4.12
C MET A 140 -6.48 -20.15 -3.44
N LEU A 141 -6.51 -20.30 -2.11
CA LEU A 141 -7.67 -20.85 -1.41
C LEU A 141 -8.80 -19.84 -1.21
N THR A 142 -8.49 -18.60 -0.86
CA THR A 142 -9.51 -17.59 -0.47
C THR A 142 -9.61 -16.42 -1.46
N GLU A 143 -8.52 -16.09 -2.16
CA GLU A 143 -8.46 -14.90 -3.03
C GLU A 143 -8.44 -15.22 -4.53
N LYS A 144 -8.54 -16.51 -4.88
CA LYS A 144 -8.50 -17.01 -6.26
C LYS A 144 -7.21 -16.62 -7.00
N GLY A 145 -6.09 -16.63 -6.28
CA GLY A 145 -4.75 -16.53 -6.85
C GLY A 145 -4.47 -17.66 -7.85
N ASN A 146 -3.55 -17.40 -8.78
CA ASN A 146 -3.12 -18.38 -9.80
C ASN A 146 -1.62 -18.69 -9.73
N GLY A 147 -0.95 -18.29 -8.65
CA GLY A 147 0.50 -18.44 -8.46
C GLY A 147 1.36 -17.36 -9.12
N VAL A 148 0.78 -16.36 -9.80
CA VAL A 148 1.51 -15.24 -10.42
C VAL A 148 1.37 -13.98 -9.58
N GLY A 149 2.48 -13.28 -9.33
CA GLY A 149 2.50 -12.04 -8.54
C GLY A 149 2.24 -12.26 -7.05
N ALA A 150 2.48 -13.48 -6.58
CA ALA A 150 2.47 -13.85 -5.17
C ALA A 150 3.82 -14.45 -4.79
N SER A 151 4.08 -14.54 -3.50
CA SER A 151 5.23 -15.21 -2.93
C SER A 151 5.24 -16.68 -3.34
N THR A 152 6.42 -17.27 -3.38
CA THR A 152 6.63 -18.66 -3.73
C THR A 152 7.55 -19.34 -2.74
N SER A 153 7.49 -20.67 -2.71
CA SER A 153 8.52 -21.48 -2.07
C SER A 153 8.95 -22.61 -2.98
N VAL A 154 9.93 -22.33 -3.85
CA VAL A 154 10.52 -23.31 -4.77
C VAL A 154 11.96 -23.62 -4.40
N ALA A 155 12.54 -24.67 -4.97
CA ALA A 155 13.92 -25.11 -4.74
C ALA A 155 14.97 -24.15 -5.35
N ALA A 156 15.01 -22.92 -4.85
CA ALA A 156 15.93 -21.86 -5.23
C ALA A 156 16.19 -20.96 -4.01
N ALA A 157 17.32 -20.24 -4.00
CA ALA A 157 17.71 -19.42 -2.86
C ALA A 157 16.61 -18.44 -2.42
N SER A 158 16.49 -18.24 -1.11
CA SER A 158 15.54 -17.27 -0.55
C SER A 158 15.92 -15.85 -1.00
N ILE A 159 14.98 -15.14 -1.60
CA ILE A 159 15.17 -13.77 -2.11
C ILE A 159 13.89 -12.94 -1.96
N THR A 160 14.06 -11.63 -1.86
CA THR A 160 12.96 -10.69 -2.06
C THR A 160 12.84 -10.39 -3.55
N VAL A 161 11.72 -10.81 -4.16
CA VAL A 161 11.42 -10.58 -5.57
C VAL A 161 10.89 -9.16 -5.77
N PHE A 162 9.99 -8.73 -4.89
CA PHE A 162 9.39 -7.40 -4.93
C PHE A 162 8.90 -7.01 -3.54
N HIS A 163 8.96 -5.72 -3.22
CA HIS A 163 8.24 -5.17 -2.08
C HIS A 163 7.73 -3.76 -2.39
N SER A 164 6.63 -3.37 -1.75
CA SER A 164 6.12 -2.00 -1.77
C SER A 164 5.29 -1.72 -0.52
N GLN A 165 4.99 -0.45 -0.28
CA GLN A 165 4.15 -0.02 0.84
C GLN A 165 3.41 1.27 0.48
N ASN A 166 2.31 1.57 1.19
CA ASN A 166 1.38 2.64 0.82
C ASN A 166 1.50 3.95 1.62
N GLY A 167 2.37 4.01 2.63
CA GLY A 167 2.68 5.19 3.43
C GLY A 167 3.68 6.15 2.76
N PHE A 168 3.67 7.41 3.20
CA PHE A 168 4.54 8.47 2.67
C PHE A 168 4.65 9.66 3.62
N GLU A 169 5.78 10.36 3.54
CA GLU A 169 6.00 11.65 4.20
C GLU A 169 5.09 12.76 3.63
N ALA A 170 4.92 13.85 4.37
CA ALA A 170 4.18 15.01 3.89
C ALA A 170 4.79 15.59 2.60
N GLY A 171 3.94 16.05 1.69
CA GLY A 171 4.37 16.57 0.39
C GLY A 171 3.85 17.97 0.11
N ASN A 172 4.69 18.85 -0.42
CA ASN A 172 4.23 20.12 -0.99
C ASN A 172 3.82 19.91 -2.45
N ILE A 173 2.90 20.71 -2.96
CA ILE A 173 2.52 20.64 -4.37
C ILE A 173 3.69 21.11 -5.26
N LYS A 174 4.11 20.27 -6.20
CA LYS A 174 5.20 20.56 -7.14
C LYS A 174 4.67 21.08 -8.48
N SER A 175 3.60 20.48 -8.99
CA SER A 175 2.98 20.92 -10.25
C SER A 175 1.53 20.48 -10.34
N ILE A 176 0.75 21.18 -11.17
CA ILE A 176 -0.63 20.83 -11.49
C ILE A 176 -0.74 20.62 -13.01
N LYS A 177 -1.42 19.55 -13.44
CA LYS A 177 -1.74 19.30 -14.84
C LYS A 177 -3.23 19.03 -15.01
N ILE A 178 -3.74 19.35 -16.20
CA ILE A 178 -5.08 18.96 -16.64
C ILE A 178 -4.89 17.85 -17.67
N ASP A 179 -5.46 16.68 -17.39
CA ASP A 179 -5.50 15.58 -18.34
C ASP A 179 -6.60 15.81 -19.39
N LEU A 180 -6.53 15.08 -20.52
CA LEU A 180 -7.49 15.21 -21.62
C LEU A 180 -8.93 14.83 -21.22
N ASP A 181 -9.09 14.04 -20.17
CA ASP A 181 -10.38 13.69 -19.56
C ASP A 181 -10.93 14.79 -18.63
N GLY A 182 -10.25 15.94 -18.57
CA GLY A 182 -10.62 17.08 -17.74
C GLY A 182 -10.23 16.96 -16.28
N LYS A 183 -9.58 15.86 -15.86
CA LYS A 183 -9.13 15.72 -14.48
C LYS A 183 -7.94 16.61 -14.21
N LEU A 184 -8.03 17.36 -13.14
CA LEU A 184 -6.94 18.17 -12.62
C LEU A 184 -6.14 17.34 -11.63
N LYS A 185 -4.87 17.12 -11.91
CA LYS A 185 -3.96 16.31 -11.09
C LYS A 185 -2.86 17.17 -10.49
N GLY A 186 -2.65 17.01 -9.19
CA GLY A 186 -1.54 17.56 -8.44
C GLY A 186 -0.44 16.52 -8.29
N TYR A 187 0.79 16.91 -8.59
CA TYR A 187 2.00 16.14 -8.37
C TYR A 187 2.74 16.74 -7.18
N TYR A 188 3.06 15.93 -6.18
CA TYR A 188 3.65 16.39 -4.93
C TYR A 188 5.15 16.05 -4.85
N THR A 189 5.87 16.74 -3.97
CA THR A 189 7.32 16.55 -3.79
C THR A 189 7.70 15.16 -3.27
N ASN A 190 6.79 14.50 -2.56
CA ASN A 190 6.92 13.12 -2.07
C ASN A 190 6.61 12.06 -3.15
N GLY A 191 6.41 12.47 -4.41
CA GLY A 191 6.14 11.58 -5.55
C GLY A 191 4.68 11.14 -5.69
N VAL A 192 3.80 11.52 -4.75
CA VAL A 192 2.38 11.16 -4.81
C VAL A 192 1.64 12.01 -5.85
N GLU A 193 0.72 11.38 -6.59
CA GLU A 193 -0.26 12.03 -7.46
C GLU A 193 -1.64 12.02 -6.77
N ARG A 194 -2.36 13.16 -6.84
CA ARG A 194 -3.75 13.25 -6.40
C ARG A 194 -4.59 14.01 -7.41
N THR A 195 -5.79 13.50 -7.68
CA THR A 195 -6.82 14.25 -8.42
C THR A 195 -7.38 15.33 -7.49
N LEU A 196 -7.26 16.59 -7.91
CA LEU A 196 -7.71 17.79 -7.17
C LEU A 196 -9.11 18.25 -7.57
N GLY A 197 -9.58 17.80 -8.74
CA GLY A 197 -10.90 18.13 -9.28
C GLY A 197 -11.04 17.70 -10.73
N ALA A 198 -12.15 18.07 -11.35
CA ALA A 198 -12.40 17.86 -12.77
C ALA A 198 -13.08 19.08 -13.38
N LEU A 199 -12.79 19.34 -14.65
CA LEU A 199 -13.55 20.29 -15.47
C LEU A 199 -14.91 19.68 -15.81
N ALA A 200 -15.95 20.50 -15.73
CA ALA A 200 -17.26 20.18 -16.25
C ALA A 200 -17.44 20.92 -17.58
N LEU A 201 -17.98 20.24 -18.58
CA LEU A 201 -18.40 20.83 -19.84
C LEU A 201 -19.93 20.90 -19.87
N ALA A 202 -20.46 21.97 -20.45
CA ALA A 202 -21.89 22.12 -20.70
C ALA A 202 -22.13 22.02 -22.20
N THR A 203 -23.03 21.13 -22.61
CA THR A 203 -23.63 21.12 -23.95
C THR A 203 -25.05 21.65 -23.86
N PHE A 204 -25.54 22.22 -24.97
CA PHE A 204 -26.90 22.74 -25.08
C PHE A 204 -27.56 22.08 -26.28
N GLU A 205 -28.85 21.83 -26.17
CA GLU A 205 -29.62 21.22 -27.26
C GLU A 205 -29.66 22.15 -28.48
N ASN A 206 -29.76 23.46 -28.24
CA ASN A 206 -29.71 24.48 -29.28
C ASN A 206 -28.67 25.57 -28.95
N VAL A 207 -27.48 25.46 -29.56
CA VAL A 207 -26.37 26.41 -29.36
C VAL A 207 -26.70 27.81 -29.89
N ASP A 208 -27.51 27.92 -30.95
CA ASP A 208 -27.92 29.21 -31.53
C ASP A 208 -28.91 29.97 -30.64
N GLY A 209 -29.59 29.27 -29.72
CA GLY A 209 -30.44 29.86 -28.70
C GLY A 209 -29.66 30.57 -27.58
N LEU A 210 -28.33 30.44 -27.53
CA LEU A 210 -27.50 31.11 -26.52
C LEU A 210 -27.37 32.61 -26.77
N MET A 211 -27.48 33.41 -25.71
CA MET A 211 -27.31 34.86 -25.80
C MET A 211 -25.85 35.25 -25.53
N LYS A 212 -25.29 36.07 -26.42
CA LYS A 212 -23.91 36.60 -26.26
C LYS A 212 -23.86 37.58 -25.09
N ALA A 213 -22.96 37.32 -24.15
CA ALA A 213 -22.61 38.22 -23.05
C ALA A 213 -21.41 39.14 -23.39
N GLY A 214 -20.76 38.90 -24.53
CA GLY A 214 -19.50 39.54 -24.92
C GLY A 214 -18.27 38.76 -24.44
N ARG A 215 -17.07 39.14 -24.90
CA ARG A 215 -15.78 38.49 -24.53
C ARG A 215 -15.79 36.96 -24.69
N ASN A 216 -16.47 36.44 -25.71
CA ASN A 216 -16.69 35.00 -25.97
C ASN A 216 -17.46 34.26 -24.85
N GLN A 217 -18.21 34.98 -24.02
CA GLN A 217 -19.10 34.41 -23.01
C GLN A 217 -20.56 34.39 -23.50
N PHE A 218 -21.32 33.42 -23.01
CA PHE A 218 -22.71 33.17 -23.37
C PHE A 218 -23.54 32.86 -22.12
N TYR A 219 -24.82 33.22 -22.13
CA TYR A 219 -25.79 32.80 -21.13
C TYR A 219 -26.88 31.93 -21.76
N ALA A 220 -27.33 30.93 -21.01
CA ALA A 220 -28.44 30.08 -21.38
C ALA A 220 -29.75 30.90 -21.46
N THR A 221 -30.59 30.57 -22.42
CA THR A 221 -31.93 31.14 -22.58
C THR A 221 -32.97 30.01 -22.62
N GLN A 222 -34.25 30.37 -22.62
CA GLN A 222 -35.31 29.39 -22.83
C GLN A 222 -35.18 28.68 -24.19
N GLU A 223 -34.70 29.38 -25.23
CA GLU A 223 -34.52 28.83 -26.58
C GLU A 223 -33.30 27.91 -26.72
N SER A 224 -32.29 28.04 -25.84
CA SER A 224 -31.15 27.12 -25.84
C SER A 224 -31.42 25.79 -25.12
N GLY A 225 -32.46 25.77 -24.29
CA GLY A 225 -32.71 24.72 -23.30
C GLY A 225 -31.74 24.77 -22.12
N ASP A 226 -31.93 23.83 -21.19
CA ASP A 226 -31.09 23.68 -20.00
C ASP A 226 -29.70 23.10 -20.35
N PRO A 227 -28.64 23.50 -19.62
CA PRO A 227 -27.30 22.97 -19.84
C PRO A 227 -27.22 21.49 -19.45
N ARG A 228 -26.73 20.65 -20.37
CA ARG A 228 -26.35 19.26 -20.08
C ARG A 228 -24.90 19.21 -19.67
N ILE A 229 -24.65 18.87 -18.40
CA ILE A 229 -23.31 18.88 -17.81
C ILE A 229 -22.68 17.49 -17.90
N GLY A 230 -21.49 17.41 -18.51
CA GLY A 230 -20.72 16.18 -18.66
C GLY A 230 -19.23 16.39 -18.37
N GLN A 231 -18.48 15.29 -18.40
CA GLN A 231 -17.02 15.34 -18.35
C GLN A 231 -16.45 15.41 -19.78
N PRO A 232 -15.24 15.96 -19.97
CA PRO A 232 -14.55 15.82 -21.25
C PRO A 232 -14.46 14.35 -21.68
N GLN A 233 -14.54 14.11 -22.99
CA GLN A 233 -14.50 12.79 -23.63
C GLN A 233 -15.66 11.83 -23.31
N THR A 234 -16.66 12.21 -22.52
CA THR A 234 -17.81 11.32 -22.24
C THR A 234 -18.95 11.41 -23.25
N GLY A 235 -18.88 12.33 -24.21
CA GLY A 235 -19.81 12.41 -25.36
C GLY A 235 -21.28 12.31 -24.97
N THR A 236 -21.77 13.27 -24.20
CA THR A 236 -23.21 13.43 -23.88
C THR A 236 -23.82 14.61 -24.63
#